data_AF-A0A7L3LS34-F1
#
_entry.id   AF-A0A7L3LS34-F1
#
_cell.length_a   1.000
_cell.length_b   1.000
_cell.length_c   1.000
_cell.angle_alpha   90.00
_cell.angle_beta   90.00
_cell.angle_gamma   90.00
#
_symmetry.space_group_name_H-M   'P 1'
#
loop_
_entity.id
_entity.type
_entity.pdbx_description
1 polymer ?
#
loop_
_entity_poly.entity_id
_entity_poly.type
_entity_poly.pdbx_seq_one_letter_code
_entity_poly.pdbx_strand_id
1 'polypeptide(L)'
;VTGDIPPPAVVLVGHKCDLVAQRAVSEEEARQLATNLGMVAFVETSTRPNLNVEVAFQELAGGIHRALGQGEGTVQRGCGGIRLIPTHTPTRTPTQGETPQRC
;
A
#
# COMPACT_ATOMS: atom_id res chain seq x y z
N VAL A 1 17.73 2.23 21.79
CA VAL A 1 18.13 2.00 20.38
C VAL A 1 16.86 2.01 19.55
N THR A 2 16.51 3.16 18.98
CA THR A 2 15.31 3.31 18.15
C THR A 2 15.58 2.55 16.86
N GLY A 3 15.08 1.32 16.77
CA GLY A 3 15.16 0.53 15.55
C GLY A 3 14.43 1.28 14.45
N ASP A 4 15.12 1.47 13.33
CA ASP A 4 14.68 2.18 12.14
C ASP A 4 13.36 1.57 11.61
N ILE A 5 12.22 2.15 12.02
CA ILE A 5 10.91 1.83 11.44
C ILE A 5 10.76 2.78 10.24
N PRO A 6 10.60 2.26 9.01
CA PRO A 6 10.43 3.13 7.85
C PRO A 6 9.22 4.04 8.08
N PRO A 7 9.29 5.32 7.67
CA PRO A 7 8.20 6.25 7.83
C PRO A 7 6.92 5.69 7.17
N PRO A 8 5.74 5.93 7.76
CA PRO A 8 4.49 5.43 7.20
C PRO A 8 4.23 6.02 5.81
N ALA A 9 3.68 5.20 4.91
CA ALA A 9 3.16 5.69 3.64
C ALA A 9 1.91 6.54 3.90
N VAL A 10 1.96 7.82 3.55
CA VAL A 10 0.87 8.79 3.74
C VAL A 10 0.45 9.36 2.39
N VAL A 11 -0.86 9.46 2.13
CA VAL A 11 -1.45 10.12 0.96
C VAL A 11 -2.30 11.28 1.45
N LEU A 12 -2.11 12.47 0.87
CA LEU A 12 -2.96 13.63 1.16
C LEU A 12 -4.26 13.54 0.34
N VAL A 13 -5.40 13.60 1.02
CA VAL A 13 -6.71 13.50 0.36
C VAL A 13 -7.48 14.82 0.46
N GLY A 14 -7.68 15.48 -0.69
CA GLY A 14 -8.57 16.63 -0.81
C GLY A 14 -10.03 16.17 -0.99
N HIS A 15 -10.76 15.94 0.09
CA HIS A 15 -12.15 15.49 0.02
C HIS A 15 -13.11 16.64 -0.36
N LYS A 16 -14.17 16.31 -1.09
CA LYS A 16 -15.31 17.16 -1.49
C LYS A 16 -14.97 18.01 -2.70
N CYS A 17 -14.19 17.47 -3.64
CA CYS A 17 -13.84 18.16 -4.87
C CYS A 17 -15.05 18.48 -5.76
N ASP A 18 -16.23 17.91 -5.49
CA ASP A 18 -17.51 18.29 -6.10
C ASP A 18 -17.96 19.71 -5.73
N LEU A 19 -17.54 20.24 -4.58
CA LEU A 19 -17.90 21.59 -4.11
C LEU A 19 -16.96 22.66 -4.68
N VAL A 20 -16.81 22.70 -6.01
CA VAL A 20 -15.87 23.61 -6.70
C VAL A 20 -16.12 25.09 -6.36
N ALA A 21 -17.39 25.49 -6.25
CA ALA A 21 -17.78 26.86 -5.89
C ALA A 21 -17.39 27.26 -4.45
N GLN A 22 -17.11 26.29 -3.57
CA GLN A 22 -16.68 26.51 -2.19
C GLN A 22 -15.22 26.07 -1.98
N ARG A 23 -14.44 25.97 -3.06
CA ARG A 23 -13.03 25.57 -2.99
C ARG A 23 -12.24 26.60 -2.20
N ALA A 24 -11.74 26.18 -1.04
CA ALA A 24 -10.89 27.00 -0.17
C ALA A 24 -9.38 26.74 -0.38
N VAL A 25 -9.01 25.58 -0.93
CA VAL A 25 -7.61 25.17 -1.15
C VAL A 25 -7.41 24.89 -2.63
N SER A 26 -6.36 25.50 -3.21
CA SER A 26 -5.99 25.23 -4.60
C SER A 26 -5.32 23.87 -4.73
N GLU A 27 -5.47 23.25 -5.90
CA GLU A 27 -4.83 21.96 -6.19
C GLU A 27 -3.30 22.05 -6.06
N GLU A 28 -2.73 23.18 -6.50
CA GLU A 28 -1.29 23.41 -6.48
C GLU A 28 -0.74 23.55 -5.06
N GLU A 29 -1.43 24.29 -4.19
CA GLU A 29 -1.05 24.43 -2.79
C GLU A 29 -1.06 23.07 -2.06
N ALA A 30 -2.11 22.28 -2.29
CA ALA A 30 -2.22 20.95 -1.69
C ALA A 30 -1.15 19.99 -2.21
N ARG A 31 -0.87 20.03 -3.52
CA ARG A 31 0.23 19.25 -4.12
C ARG A 31 1.58 19.64 -3.52
N GLN A 32 1.86 20.93 -3.43
CA GLN A 32 3.11 21.43 -2.86
C GLN A 32 3.25 21.01 -1.39
N LEU A 33 2.17 21.03 -0.61
CA LEU A 33 2.16 20.53 0.77
C LEU A 33 2.52 19.04 0.85
N ALA A 34 1.92 18.20 -0.01
CA ALA A 34 2.22 16.77 -0.06
C ALA A 34 3.69 16.52 -0.40
N THR A 35 4.24 17.24 -1.39
CA THR A 35 5.65 17.16 -1.76
C THR A 35 6.57 17.62 -0.62
N ASN A 36 6.26 18.73 0.03
CA ASN A 36 7.08 19.30 1.10
C ASN A 36 7.14 18.39 2.34
N LEU A 37 6.08 17.64 2.61
CA LEU A 37 6.00 16.71 3.74
C LEU A 37 6.46 15.28 3.41
N GLY A 38 6.91 15.03 2.18
CA GLY A 38 7.36 13.70 1.75
C GLY A 38 6.24 12.66 1.69
N MET A 39 5.01 13.09 1.40
CA MET A 39 3.87 12.18 1.22
C MET A 39 3.96 11.47 -0.13
N VAL A 40 3.37 10.28 -0.21
CA VAL A 40 3.40 9.41 -1.40
C VAL A 40 2.70 10.09 -2.58
N ALA A 41 1.54 10.70 -2.33
CA ALA A 41 0.73 11.34 -3.35
C ALA A 41 -0.25 12.35 -2.74
N PHE A 42 -0.82 13.18 -3.62
CA PHE A 42 -2.01 13.99 -3.35
C PHE A 42 -3.13 13.55 -4.30
N VAL A 43 -4.34 13.32 -3.76
CA VAL A 43 -5.51 12.91 -4.55
C VAL A 43 -6.74 13.70 -4.10
N GLU A 44 -7.42 14.33 -5.05
CA GLU A 44 -8.73 14.94 -4.80
C GLU A 44 -9.84 13.90 -4.95
N THR A 45 -10.71 13.80 -3.96
CA THR A 45 -11.77 12.79 -3.92
C THR A 45 -13.14 13.40 -3.66
N SER A 46 -14.18 12.73 -4.11
CA SER A 46 -15.54 13.01 -3.64
C SER A 46 -16.33 11.72 -3.48
N THR A 47 -16.87 11.52 -2.28
CA THR A 47 -17.67 10.34 -1.92
C THR A 47 -19.06 10.35 -2.53
N ARG A 48 -19.60 11.53 -2.87
CA ARG A 48 -20.92 11.65 -3.50
C ARG A 48 -20.95 11.08 -4.92
N PRO A 49 -20.09 11.51 -5.86
CA PRO A 49 -19.96 10.92 -7.18
C PRO A 49 -19.03 9.70 -7.22
N ASN A 50 -18.49 9.22 -6.08
CA ASN A 50 -17.44 8.21 -6.03
C ASN A 50 -16.23 8.53 -6.92
N LEU A 51 -15.80 9.78 -6.90
CA LEU A 51 -14.68 10.24 -7.71
C LEU A 51 -13.36 10.01 -6.97
N ASN A 52 -12.42 9.34 -7.63
CA ASN A 52 -11.02 9.13 -7.21
C ASN A 52 -10.82 8.44 -5.85
N VAL A 53 -11.88 7.91 -5.23
CA VAL A 53 -11.79 7.17 -3.97
C VAL A 53 -10.90 5.94 -4.16
N GLU A 54 -11.16 5.15 -5.21
CA GLU A 54 -10.36 3.98 -5.58
C GLU A 54 -8.89 4.35 -5.84
N VAL A 55 -8.66 5.44 -6.58
CA VAL A 55 -7.31 5.93 -6.90
C VAL A 55 -6.53 6.27 -5.63
N ALA A 56 -7.15 6.91 -4.65
CA ALA A 56 -6.50 7.24 -3.38
C ALA A 56 -6.03 5.98 -2.62
N PHE A 57 -6.83 4.91 -2.63
CA PHE A 57 -6.43 3.64 -2.02
C PHE A 57 -5.36 2.91 -2.83
N GLN A 58 -5.42 2.96 -4.16
CA GLN A 58 -4.41 2.35 -5.03
C GLN A 58 -3.03 3.03 -4.88
N GLU A 59 -2.99 4.36 -4.79
CA GLU A 59 -1.76 5.12 -4.53
C GLU A 59 -1.15 4.75 -3.18
N LEU A 60 -1.98 4.65 -2.14
CA LEU A 60 -1.55 4.24 -0.81
C LEU A 60 -0.99 2.81 -0.81
N ALA A 61 -1.73 1.85 -1.38
CA ALA A 61 -1.32 0.46 -1.46
C ALA A 61 -0.04 0.29 -2.28
N GLY A 62 0.07 0.99 -3.42
CA GLY A 62 1.27 1.02 -4.24
C GLY A 62 2.47 1.62 -3.51
N GLY A 63 2.27 2.68 -2.73
CA GLY A 63 3.27 3.28 -1.86
C GLY A 63 3.80 2.29 -0.81
N ILE A 64 2.90 1.61 -0.10
CA ILE A 64 3.25 0.56 0.87
C ILE A 64 4.02 -0.57 0.19
N HIS A 65 3.53 -1.06 -0.96
CA HIS A 65 4.17 -2.16 -1.68
C HIS A 65 5.58 -1.81 -2.15
N ARG A 66 5.79 -0.59 -2.65
CA ARG A 66 7.12 -0.10 -3.06
C ARG A 66 8.07 0.04 -1.88
N ALA A 67 7.60 0.54 -0.74
CA ALA A 67 8.40 0.59 0.49
C ALA A 67 8.83 -0.81 0.95
N LEU A 68 7.98 -1.83 0.78
CA LEU A 68 8.31 -3.22 1.07
C LEU A 68 9.28 -3.86 0.05
N GLY A 69 9.13 -3.55 -1.24
CA GLY A 69 9.94 -4.12 -2.32
C GLY A 69 11.36 -3.55 -2.42
N GLN A 70 11.61 -2.34 -1.91
CA GLN A 70 12.91 -1.66 -1.97
C GLN A 70 13.88 -2.09 -0.84
N GLY A 71 13.50 -3.02 0.04
CA GLY A 71 14.41 -3.53 1.09
C GLY A 71 14.66 -2.58 2.26
N GLU A 72 14.00 -1.42 2.32
CA GLU A 72 14.09 -0.47 3.45
C GLU A 72 13.04 -0.70 4.55
N GLY A 73 12.35 -1.83 4.50
CA GLY A 73 11.54 -2.30 5.61
C GLY A 73 12.12 -3.59 6.15
N THR A 74 12.81 -3.55 7.28
CA THR A 74 12.79 -4.74 8.14
C THR A 74 11.32 -4.97 8.45
N VAL A 75 10.69 -5.96 7.83
CA VAL A 75 9.37 -6.42 8.23
C VAL A 75 9.56 -7.02 9.61
N GLN A 76 9.54 -6.15 10.62
CA GLN A 76 9.54 -6.58 11.99
C GLN A 76 8.23 -7.33 12.18
N ARG A 77 8.38 -8.59 12.57
CA ARG A 77 7.31 -9.55 12.83
C ARG A 77 6.37 -9.14 14.00
N GLY A 78 6.32 -7.85 14.34
CA GLY A 78 5.59 -7.24 15.43
C GLY A 78 5.04 -5.82 15.15
N CYS A 79 5.13 -5.27 13.93
CA CYS A 79 4.40 -4.05 13.61
C CYS A 79 2.95 -4.42 13.25
N GLY A 80 1.97 -3.87 13.99
CA GLY A 80 0.55 -4.22 13.82
C GLY A 80 -0.07 -3.80 12.47
N GLY A 81 0.68 -3.13 11.60
CA GLY A 81 0.17 -2.55 10.35
C GLY A 81 0.36 -3.41 9.08
N ILE A 82 1.31 -4.36 9.06
CA ILE A 82 1.61 -5.17 7.87
C ILE A 82 1.71 -6.64 8.26
N ARG A 83 0.81 -7.48 7.73
CA ARG A 83 0.85 -8.93 7.90
C ARG A 83 1.29 -9.60 6.60
N LEU A 84 2.55 -10.05 6.56
CA LEU A 84 3.00 -10.94 5.49
C LEU A 84 2.29 -12.29 5.62
N ILE A 85 1.65 -12.73 4.54
CA ILE A 85 1.11 -14.07 4.43
C ILE A 85 2.18 -14.90 3.70
N PRO A 86 2.82 -15.88 4.37
CA PRO A 86 3.69 -16.80 3.67
C PRO A 86 2.86 -17.53 2.62
N THR A 87 3.21 -17.37 1.35
CA THR A 87 2.68 -18.22 0.29
C THR A 87 3.26 -19.61 0.50
N HIS A 88 2.52 -20.46 1.21
CA HIS A 88 2.83 -21.88 1.28
C HIS A 88 2.72 -22.42 -0.15
N THR A 89 3.84 -22.58 -0.83
CA THR A 89 3.94 -23.43 -2.00
C THR A 89 3.45 -24.81 -1.55
N PRO A 90 2.42 -25.41 -2.18
CA PRO A 90 2.11 -26.79 -1.91
C PRO A 90 3.34 -27.61 -2.34
N THR A 91 4.13 -28.06 -1.37
CA THR A 91 5.13 -29.10 -1.57
C THR A 91 4.39 -30.32 -2.11
N ARG A 92 4.42 -30.51 -3.44
CA ARG A 92 4.19 -31.83 -4.02
C ARG A 92 5.34 -32.71 -3.53
N THR A 93 5.12 -33.44 -2.45
CA THR A 93 5.88 -34.65 -2.16
C THR A 93 5.66 -35.61 -3.33
N PRO A 94 6.71 -36.06 -4.04
CA PRO A 94 6.59 -37.24 -4.89
C PRO A 94 6.39 -38.46 -3.97
N THR A 95 5.15 -38.94 -3.91
CA THR A 95 4.80 -40.19 -3.25
C THR A 95 5.47 -41.35 -3.98
N GLN A 96 6.24 -42.12 -3.22
CA GLN A 96 6.73 -43.49 -3.40
C GLN A 96 6.63 -44.12 -4.81
N GLY A 97 7.79 -44.49 -5.35
CA GLY A 97 7.89 -45.49 -6.40
C GLY A 97 7.33 -46.84 -5.93
N GLU A 98 6.21 -47.24 -6.49
CA GLU A 98 5.71 -48.62 -6.52
C GLU A 98 6.75 -49.52 -7.20
N THR A 99 7.11 -50.61 -6.51
CA THR A 99 7.80 -51.74 -7.12
C THR A 99 6.78 -52.58 -7.88
N PRO A 100 6.99 -52.92 -9.16
CA PRO A 100 6.09 -53.82 -9.86
C PRO A 100 6.32 -55.25 -9.35
N GLN A 101 5.33 -55.81 -8.66
CA GLN A 101 5.25 -57.25 -8.44
C GLN A 101 5.21 -57.95 -9.80
N ARG A 102 6.22 -58.78 -10.07
CA ARG A 102 6.11 -59.93 -10.98
C ARG A 102 6.04 -61.18 -10.11
N CYS A 103 5.25 -62.13 -10.62
CA CYS A 103 4.80 -63.38 -10.01
C CYS A 103 5.86 -64.17 -9.22
#